data_AF-A0A9J7KF32-F1
#
_entry.id   AF-A0A9J7KF32-F1
#
_cell.length_a   1.000
_cell.length_b   1.000
_cell.length_c   1.000
_cell.angle_alpha   90.00
_cell.angle_beta   90.00
_cell.angle_gamma   90.00
#
_symmetry.space_group_name_H-M   'P 1'
#
loop_
_entity.id
_entity.type
_entity.pdbx_description
1 polymer ?
#
loop_
_entity_poly.entity_id
_entity_poly.type
_entity_poly.pdbx_seq_one_letter_code
_entity_poly.pdbx_strand_id
1 'polypeptide(L)'
;MSFQAVPTLQQLAIQGLLTDEDLSISALERLHTFFYPPLFEQAFINRQTNVVKAMIISWPFPCLPLGSLIQYVHEDNFQAVLDGMDWLLNQPVWPKQCRLQVLNLHHIESGFEERCVRTQNGFSRPKKEPLKKDPTTEGKQQTLKVLAEYTHIFRTLKDYSDHFMQWLKLRKDRQGFSLNITLTCNSLCNPGWF
;
A
#
# COMPACT_ATOMS: atom_id res chain seq x y z
N MET A 1 -17.32 30.93 -19.83
CA MET A 1 -16.37 31.07 -18.72
C MET A 1 -16.55 29.86 -17.82
N SER A 2 -15.51 29.06 -17.59
CA SER A 2 -15.60 27.93 -16.66
C SER A 2 -15.41 28.46 -15.24
N PHE A 3 -16.36 28.18 -14.36
CA PHE A 3 -16.18 28.39 -12.93
C PHE A 3 -15.23 27.30 -12.44
N GLN A 4 -13.97 27.64 -12.19
CA GLN A 4 -13.10 26.76 -11.41
C GLN A 4 -13.65 26.71 -9.99
N ALA A 5 -13.99 25.51 -9.52
CA ALA A 5 -14.41 25.31 -8.15
C ALA A 5 -13.30 25.75 -7.20
N VAL A 6 -13.67 26.47 -6.13
CA VAL A 6 -12.72 26.88 -5.09
C VAL A 6 -12.15 25.62 -4.42
N PRO A 7 -10.82 25.48 -4.30
CA PRO A 7 -10.21 24.32 -3.65
C PRO A 7 -10.71 24.15 -2.21
N THR A 8 -10.93 22.90 -1.79
CA THR A 8 -11.28 22.62 -0.40
C THR A 8 -10.06 22.84 0.51
N LEU A 9 -10.30 23.05 1.81
CA LEU A 9 -9.22 23.15 2.79
C LEU A 9 -8.30 21.93 2.78
N GLN A 10 -8.86 20.74 2.55
CA GLN A 10 -8.10 19.50 2.43
C GLN A 10 -7.16 19.53 1.22
N GLN A 11 -7.64 19.98 0.06
CA GLN A 11 -6.82 20.09 -1.14
C GLN A 11 -5.67 21.10 -0.95
N LEU A 12 -5.96 22.25 -0.33
CA LEU A 12 -4.93 23.25 -0.03
C LEU A 12 -3.89 22.72 0.96
N ALA A 13 -4.32 22.00 2.00
CA ALA A 13 -3.40 21.40 2.97
C ALA A 13 -2.48 20.36 2.32
N ILE A 14 -3.02 19.51 1.44
CA ILE A 14 -2.23 18.52 0.70
C ILE A 14 -1.22 19.19 -0.22
N GLN A 15 -1.66 20.19 -1.01
CA GLN A 15 -0.75 20.92 -1.90
C GLN A 15 0.37 21.62 -1.12
N GLY A 16 0.03 22.26 0.00
CA GLY A 16 1.01 22.91 0.87
C GLY A 16 2.00 21.93 1.47
N LEU A 17 1.54 20.77 1.94
CA LEU A 17 2.41 19.71 2.46
C LEU A 17 3.38 19.21 1.37
N LEU A 18 2.86 18.86 0.19
CA LEU A 18 3.65 18.30 -0.91
C LEU A 18 4.56 19.31 -1.64
N THR A 19 4.55 20.57 -1.22
CA THR A 19 5.48 21.59 -1.74
C THR A 19 6.89 21.38 -1.20
N ASP A 20 7.02 20.82 0.00
CA ASP A 20 8.29 20.56 0.66
C ASP A 20 8.31 19.11 1.18
N GLU A 21 9.29 18.35 0.71
CA GLU A 21 9.40 16.93 1.01
C GLU A 21 9.74 16.67 2.50
N ASP A 22 10.65 17.46 3.09
CA ASP A 22 11.04 17.33 4.49
C ASP A 22 9.87 17.70 5.41
N LEU A 23 9.12 18.74 5.06
CA LEU A 23 7.87 19.12 5.71
C LEU A 23 6.84 17.99 5.63
N SER A 24 6.64 17.41 4.43
CA SER A 24 5.73 16.29 4.22
C SER A 24 6.08 15.11 5.14
N ILE A 25 7.33 14.67 5.12
CA ILE A 25 7.81 13.52 5.89
C ILE A 25 7.70 13.78 7.39
N SER A 26 8.13 14.95 7.87
CA SER A 26 8.06 15.31 9.30
C SER A 26 6.62 15.49 9.81
N ALA A 27 5.68 15.83 8.93
CA ALA A 27 4.27 15.94 9.28
C ALA A 27 3.59 14.57 9.46
N LEU A 28 4.05 13.50 8.79
CA LEU A 28 3.39 12.19 8.80
C LEU A 28 3.13 11.68 10.22
N GLU A 29 4.10 11.81 11.14
CA GLU A 29 3.93 11.35 12.53
C GLU A 29 2.76 12.04 13.26
N ARG A 30 2.39 13.26 12.88
CA ARG A 30 1.31 14.02 13.52
C ARG A 30 0.08 14.14 12.62
N LEU A 31 0.15 13.59 11.42
CA LEU A 31 -0.89 13.73 10.42
C LEU A 31 -2.10 12.86 10.77
N HIS A 32 -3.29 13.45 10.74
CA HIS A 32 -4.51 12.70 10.96
C HIS A 32 -4.76 11.72 9.82
N THR A 33 -5.26 10.52 10.12
CA THR A 33 -5.45 9.43 9.14
C THR A 33 -6.33 9.81 7.96
N PHE A 34 -7.20 10.82 8.13
CA PHE A 34 -8.04 11.38 7.07
C PHE A 34 -7.23 11.96 5.89
N PHE A 35 -6.04 12.53 6.14
CA PHE A 35 -5.22 13.12 5.10
C PHE A 35 -4.32 12.10 4.39
N TYR A 36 -4.12 10.92 4.97
CA TYR A 36 -3.18 9.93 4.42
C TYR A 36 -3.55 9.43 3.02
N PRO A 37 -4.79 8.98 2.75
CA PRO A 37 -5.15 8.52 1.40
C PRO A 37 -4.98 9.59 0.31
N PRO A 38 -5.55 10.80 0.44
CA PRO A 38 -5.42 11.80 -0.62
C PRO A 38 -3.99 12.37 -0.74
N LEU A 39 -3.25 12.47 0.37
CA LEU A 39 -1.84 12.86 0.33
C LEU A 39 -0.99 11.83 -0.41
N PHE A 40 -1.23 10.54 -0.16
CA PHE A 40 -0.52 9.46 -0.83
C PHE A 40 -0.84 9.40 -2.31
N GLU A 41 -2.12 9.51 -2.67
CA GLU A 41 -2.54 9.52 -4.07
C GLU A 41 -1.84 10.65 -4.84
N GLN A 42 -1.84 11.88 -4.30
CA GLN A 42 -1.13 12.98 -4.94
C GLN A 42 0.39 12.79 -4.96
N ALA A 43 1.02 12.35 -3.86
CA ALA A 43 2.46 12.10 -3.82
C ALA A 43 2.87 11.01 -4.83
N PHE A 44 2.04 9.97 -4.98
CA PHE A 44 2.26 8.87 -5.91
C PHE A 44 2.13 9.32 -7.37
N ILE A 45 1.08 10.07 -7.71
CA ILE A 45 0.87 10.65 -9.03
C ILE A 45 2.02 11.62 -9.38
N ASN A 46 2.44 12.44 -8.43
CA ASN A 46 3.53 13.40 -8.59
C ASN A 46 4.93 12.75 -8.55
N ARG A 47 5.01 11.42 -8.38
CA ARG A 47 6.26 10.64 -8.30
C ARG A 47 7.23 11.16 -7.23
N GLN A 48 6.70 11.63 -6.10
CA GLN A 48 7.49 12.05 -4.94
C GLN A 48 7.93 10.81 -4.14
N THR A 49 8.90 10.07 -4.68
CA THR A 49 9.29 8.73 -4.22
C THR A 49 9.66 8.65 -2.74
N ASN A 50 10.38 9.64 -2.22
CA ASN A 50 10.76 9.68 -0.80
C ASN A 50 9.55 9.87 0.11
N VAL A 51 8.61 10.75 -0.25
CA VAL A 51 7.32 10.92 0.46
C VAL A 51 6.53 9.62 0.40
N VAL A 52 6.38 9.01 -0.78
CA VAL A 52 5.68 7.74 -0.97
C VAL A 52 6.27 6.66 -0.04
N LYS A 53 7.59 6.48 -0.04
CA LYS A 53 8.28 5.52 0.82
C LYS A 53 8.01 5.77 2.31
N ALA A 54 8.11 7.03 2.76
CA ALA A 54 7.84 7.40 4.14
C ALA A 54 6.37 7.16 4.53
N MET A 55 5.44 7.40 3.60
CA MET A 55 4.01 7.12 3.80
C MET A 55 3.72 5.63 3.89
N ILE A 56 4.39 4.78 3.11
CA ILE A 56 4.28 3.32 3.25
C ILE A 56 4.72 2.88 4.65
N ILE A 57 5.86 3.40 5.11
CA ILE A 57 6.44 3.07 6.42
C ILE A 57 5.52 3.51 7.57
N SER A 58 4.73 4.58 7.37
CA SER A 58 3.79 5.12 8.37
C SER A 58 2.31 4.85 8.05
N TRP A 59 2.03 3.92 7.12
CA TRP A 59 0.69 3.77 6.55
C TRP A 59 -0.34 3.34 7.61
N PRO A 60 -1.37 4.16 7.90
CA PRO A 60 -2.24 3.93 9.06
C PRO A 60 -3.40 2.96 8.78
N PHE A 61 -3.45 2.36 7.60
CA PHE A 61 -4.50 1.44 7.19
C PHE A 61 -3.98 0.01 7.03
N PRO A 62 -4.81 -1.01 7.26
CA PRO A 62 -4.41 -2.40 7.05
C PRO A 62 -4.18 -2.76 5.58
N CYS A 63 -4.72 -1.97 4.64
CA CYS A 63 -4.62 -2.23 3.21
C CYS A 63 -4.18 -0.98 2.45
N LEU A 64 -3.33 -1.18 1.46
CA LEU A 64 -2.99 -0.22 0.43
C LEU A 64 -3.58 -0.69 -0.91
N PRO A 65 -4.67 -0.08 -1.39
CA PRO A 65 -5.36 -0.46 -2.62
C PRO A 65 -4.68 0.17 -3.85
N LEU A 66 -3.40 -0.12 -4.06
CA LEU A 66 -2.60 0.47 -5.13
C LEU A 66 -3.11 0.13 -6.54
N GLY A 67 -3.89 -0.95 -6.69
CA GLY A 67 -4.54 -1.27 -7.97
C GLY A 67 -5.55 -0.23 -8.45
N SER A 68 -6.09 0.63 -7.57
CA SER A 68 -6.90 1.80 -7.96
C SER A 68 -6.07 2.91 -8.61
N LEU A 69 -4.74 2.87 -8.47
CA LEU A 69 -3.80 3.84 -9.03
C LEU A 69 -3.01 3.27 -10.21
N ILE A 70 -3.43 2.13 -10.77
CA ILE A 70 -2.64 1.38 -11.77
C ILE A 70 -2.20 2.25 -12.96
N GLN A 71 -3.03 3.20 -13.38
CA GLN A 71 -2.75 4.10 -14.51
C GLN A 71 -1.65 5.14 -14.24
N TYR A 72 -1.29 5.35 -12.97
CA TYR A 72 -0.23 6.27 -12.53
C TYR A 72 1.02 5.53 -12.06
N VAL A 73 1.05 4.20 -12.21
CA VAL A 73 2.18 3.40 -11.80
C VAL A 73 3.33 3.61 -12.79
N HIS A 74 4.45 4.05 -12.25
CA HIS A 74 5.73 4.18 -12.93
C HIS A 74 6.76 3.32 -12.18
N GLU A 75 7.88 3.03 -12.83
CA GLU A 75 8.94 2.21 -12.23
C GLU A 75 9.42 2.80 -10.89
N ASP A 76 9.66 4.11 -10.84
CA ASP A 76 10.22 4.78 -9.68
C ASP A 76 9.25 4.89 -8.50
N ASN A 77 7.99 5.27 -8.73
CA ASN A 77 7.00 5.38 -7.65
C ASN A 77 6.59 4.00 -7.13
N PHE A 78 6.58 2.97 -7.98
CA PHE A 78 6.32 1.60 -7.54
C PHE A 78 7.50 1.00 -6.80
N GLN A 79 8.74 1.24 -7.28
CA GLN A 79 9.95 0.89 -6.55
C GLN A 79 9.96 1.52 -5.16
N ALA A 80 9.56 2.80 -5.04
CA ALA A 80 9.44 3.46 -3.74
C ALA A 80 8.44 2.76 -2.79
N VAL A 81 7.36 2.21 -3.32
CA VAL A 81 6.41 1.40 -2.53
C VAL A 81 7.09 0.12 -2.04
N LEU A 82 7.76 -0.62 -2.93
CA LEU A 82 8.46 -1.85 -2.58
C LEU A 82 9.58 -1.61 -1.56
N ASP A 83 10.34 -0.52 -1.72
CA ASP A 83 11.37 -0.08 -0.80
C ASP A 83 10.83 0.20 0.61
N GLY A 84 9.67 0.87 0.70
CA GLY A 84 9.01 1.13 1.99
C GLY A 84 8.57 -0.16 2.66
N MET A 85 8.04 -1.11 1.88
CA MET A 85 7.66 -2.43 2.36
C MET A 85 8.87 -3.26 2.79
N ASP A 86 9.97 -3.18 2.05
CA ASP A 86 11.23 -3.82 2.41
C ASP A 86 11.78 -3.28 3.71
N TRP A 87 11.74 -1.97 3.88
CA TRP A 87 12.14 -1.36 5.14
C TRP A 87 11.31 -1.94 6.29
N LEU A 88 9.99 -2.02 6.16
CA LEU A 88 9.10 -2.60 7.17
C LEU A 88 9.43 -4.07 7.47
N LEU A 89 9.60 -4.90 6.44
CA LEU A 89 9.92 -6.32 6.59
C LEU A 89 11.28 -6.55 7.26
N ASN A 90 12.22 -5.61 7.13
CA ASN A 90 13.53 -5.65 7.76
C ASN A 90 13.55 -5.06 9.17
N GLN A 91 12.47 -4.41 9.64
CA GLN A 91 12.44 -3.85 10.99
C GLN A 91 12.05 -4.90 12.04
N PRO A 92 12.76 -4.94 13.19
CA PRO A 92 12.40 -5.81 14.31
C PRO A 92 11.08 -5.36 14.98
N VAL A 93 10.80 -4.06 14.96
CA VAL A 93 9.58 -3.45 15.51
C VAL A 93 9.09 -2.41 14.51
N TRP A 94 7.83 -2.54 14.11
CA TRP A 94 7.23 -1.59 13.17
C TRP A 94 6.87 -0.26 13.85
N PRO A 95 6.86 0.86 13.10
CA PRO A 95 6.35 2.13 13.60
C PRO A 95 4.93 1.97 14.15
N LYS A 96 4.64 2.59 15.31
CA LYS A 96 3.36 2.44 16.03
C LYS A 96 2.13 2.78 15.19
N GLN A 97 2.30 3.71 14.24
CA GLN A 97 1.22 4.17 13.36
C GLN A 97 1.01 3.26 12.16
N CYS A 98 2.02 2.47 11.80
CA CYS A 98 1.95 1.57 10.65
C CYS A 98 1.05 0.39 10.95
N ARG A 99 0.05 0.20 10.09
CA ARG A 99 -0.90 -0.92 10.16
C ARG A 99 -0.90 -1.78 8.90
N LEU A 100 -0.05 -1.47 7.92
CA LEU A 100 -0.06 -2.07 6.59
C LEU A 100 0.10 -3.59 6.64
N GLN A 101 -0.94 -4.32 6.28
CA GLN A 101 -0.94 -5.77 6.21
C GLN A 101 -1.16 -6.28 4.80
N VAL A 102 -1.73 -5.48 3.91
CA VAL A 102 -2.13 -5.91 2.58
C VAL A 102 -1.72 -4.86 1.55
N LEU A 103 -0.86 -5.23 0.61
CA LEU A 103 -0.72 -4.52 -0.66
C LEU A 103 -1.72 -5.13 -1.64
N ASN A 104 -2.74 -4.39 -2.03
CA ASN A 104 -3.74 -4.84 -2.99
C ASN A 104 -3.52 -4.16 -4.35
N LEU A 105 -3.11 -4.96 -5.32
CA LEU A 105 -2.83 -4.54 -6.69
C LEU A 105 -3.98 -4.85 -7.66
N HIS A 106 -5.11 -5.40 -7.19
CA HIS A 106 -6.28 -5.70 -8.03
C HIS A 106 -6.81 -4.41 -8.67
N HIS A 107 -7.03 -4.42 -9.99
CA HIS A 107 -7.60 -3.26 -10.67
C HIS A 107 -9.07 -3.11 -10.26
N ILE A 108 -9.43 -1.94 -9.75
CA ILE A 108 -10.78 -1.65 -9.27
C ILE A 108 -11.15 -0.23 -9.69
N GLU A 109 -12.30 -0.08 -10.34
CA GLU A 109 -12.84 1.21 -10.82
C GLU A 109 -13.23 2.21 -9.72
N SER A 110 -13.23 1.80 -8.44
CA SER A 110 -13.57 2.67 -7.30
C SER A 110 -12.39 3.54 -6.87
N GLY A 111 -12.66 4.76 -6.41
CA GLY A 111 -11.63 5.71 -5.95
C GLY A 111 -10.72 5.19 -4.83
N PHE A 112 -9.46 5.62 -4.83
CA PHE A 112 -8.42 5.17 -3.90
C PHE A 112 -8.74 5.49 -2.43
N GLU A 113 -9.21 6.71 -2.15
CA GLU A 113 -9.57 7.13 -0.79
C GLU A 113 -10.68 6.27 -0.18
N GLU A 114 -11.75 6.01 -0.94
CA GLU A 114 -12.90 5.23 -0.50
C GLU A 114 -12.49 3.82 -0.08
N ARG A 115 -11.56 3.21 -0.83
CA ARG A 115 -11.01 1.90 -0.54
C ARG A 115 -10.17 1.87 0.73
N CYS A 116 -9.34 2.88 0.96
CA CYS A 116 -8.54 2.96 2.19
C CYS A 116 -9.44 2.97 3.43
N VAL A 117 -10.52 3.75 3.40
CA VAL A 117 -11.48 3.89 4.51
C VAL A 117 -12.35 2.64 4.67
N ARG A 118 -12.90 2.08 3.58
CA ARG A 118 -13.73 0.85 3.63
C ARG A 118 -12.97 -0.33 4.20
N THR A 119 -11.67 -0.41 3.94
CA THR A 119 -10.84 -1.51 4.43
C THR A 119 -10.59 -1.44 5.94
N GLN A 120 -10.82 -0.29 6.59
CA GLN A 120 -10.89 -0.22 8.04
C GLN A 120 -12.13 -0.94 8.61
N ASN A 121 -13.26 -0.90 7.88
CA ASN A 121 -14.55 -1.43 8.33
C ASN A 121 -14.82 -2.87 7.87
N GLY A 122 -14.22 -3.30 6.75
CA GLY A 122 -14.46 -4.60 6.12
C GLY A 122 -13.60 -5.76 6.65
N PHE A 123 -12.39 -5.48 7.16
CA PHE A 123 -11.65 -6.47 7.96
C PHE A 123 -12.24 -6.46 9.36
N SER A 124 -13.34 -7.22 9.52
CA SER A 124 -13.85 -7.61 10.83
C SER A 124 -12.65 -7.98 11.70
N ARG A 125 -12.49 -7.32 12.87
CA ARG A 125 -11.70 -7.89 13.96
C ARG A 125 -12.04 -9.38 14.00
N PRO A 126 -11.06 -10.32 13.94
CA PRO A 126 -11.39 -11.71 14.17
C PRO A 126 -12.19 -11.74 15.47
N LYS A 127 -13.42 -12.29 15.40
CA LYS A 127 -14.28 -12.44 16.58
C LYS A 127 -13.39 -12.99 17.68
N LYS A 128 -13.34 -12.30 18.82
CA LYS A 128 -12.74 -12.85 20.03
C LYS A 128 -13.60 -14.05 20.41
N GLU A 129 -13.26 -15.23 19.91
CA GLU A 129 -13.62 -16.46 20.63
C GLU A 129 -12.99 -16.35 22.02
N PRO A 130 -13.69 -16.76 23.08
CA PRO A 130 -13.20 -16.62 24.43
C PRO A 130 -12.04 -17.58 24.65
N LEU A 131 -10.82 -17.09 24.39
CA LEU A 131 -9.59 -17.79 24.70
C LEU A 131 -9.41 -17.79 26.21
N LYS A 132 -9.37 -18.99 26.78
CA LYS A 132 -8.91 -19.24 28.15
C LYS A 132 -7.56 -18.56 28.34
N LYS A 133 -7.42 -17.85 29.47
CA LYS A 133 -6.21 -17.11 29.84
C LYS A 133 -5.04 -18.09 29.96
N ASP A 134 -4.09 -17.99 29.05
CA ASP A 134 -2.72 -18.49 29.23
C ASP A 134 -1.78 -17.28 29.15
N PRO A 135 -0.90 -17.03 30.14
CA PRO A 135 -0.05 -15.85 30.16
C PRO A 135 1.25 -16.12 29.41
N THR A 136 1.17 -16.16 28.08
CA THR A 136 2.37 -16.04 27.24
C THR A 136 2.08 -14.98 26.18
N THR A 137 2.61 -13.78 26.41
CA THR A 137 2.51 -12.67 25.46
C THR A 137 3.47 -12.95 24.30
N GLU A 138 3.12 -13.90 23.43
CA GLU A 138 3.76 -14.02 22.12
C GLU A 138 3.25 -12.87 21.26
N GLY A 139 4.15 -11.94 20.96
CA GLY A 139 3.86 -10.81 20.09
C GLY A 139 3.34 -11.33 18.75
N LYS A 140 2.10 -10.97 18.40
CA LYS A 140 1.55 -11.26 17.08
C LYS A 140 2.49 -10.67 16.02
N GLN A 141 3.24 -11.55 15.37
CA GLN A 141 4.14 -11.16 14.29
C GLN A 141 3.32 -10.48 13.18
N GLN A 142 3.61 -9.21 12.91
CA GLN A 142 2.96 -8.48 11.83
C GLN A 142 3.36 -9.12 10.51
N THR A 143 2.35 -9.53 9.74
CA THR A 143 2.51 -10.21 8.46
C THR A 143 2.07 -9.30 7.33
N LEU A 144 2.90 -9.17 6.31
CA LEU A 144 2.59 -8.43 5.10
C LEU A 144 2.13 -9.38 4.01
N LYS A 145 0.95 -9.09 3.45
CA LYS A 145 0.29 -9.82 2.38
C LYS A 145 0.33 -9.02 1.10
N VAL A 146 0.66 -9.68 -0.01
CA VAL A 146 0.50 -9.08 -1.34
C VAL A 146 -0.62 -9.81 -2.05
N LEU A 147 -1.66 -9.06 -2.43
CA LEU A 147 -2.76 -9.48 -3.28
C LEU A 147 -2.54 -8.88 -4.66
N ALA A 148 -2.35 -9.74 -5.64
CA ALA A 148 -2.13 -9.32 -7.02
C ALA A 148 -3.07 -10.09 -7.95
N GLU A 149 -3.53 -9.40 -9.00
CA GLU A 149 -4.30 -9.97 -10.10
C GLU A 149 -3.43 -9.95 -11.35
N TYR A 150 -3.06 -11.13 -11.83
CA TYR A 150 -1.96 -11.31 -12.78
C TYR A 150 -2.18 -10.67 -14.16
N THR A 151 -3.41 -10.47 -14.61
CA THR A 151 -3.66 -10.07 -16.02
C THR A 151 -3.54 -8.57 -16.28
N HIS A 152 -3.92 -7.72 -15.32
CA HIS A 152 -3.94 -6.27 -15.53
C HIS A 152 -2.65 -5.59 -15.09
N ILE A 153 -2.12 -5.96 -13.91
CA ILE A 153 -0.87 -5.40 -13.38
C ILE A 153 0.31 -5.69 -14.30
N PHE A 154 0.42 -6.91 -14.83
CA PHE A 154 1.56 -7.30 -15.67
C PHE A 154 1.53 -6.65 -17.05
N ARG A 155 0.35 -6.21 -17.53
CA ARG A 155 0.28 -5.37 -18.74
C ARG A 155 0.81 -3.97 -18.47
N THR A 156 0.41 -3.38 -17.34
CA THR A 156 0.83 -2.01 -16.98
C THR A 156 2.29 -1.94 -16.53
N LEU A 157 2.77 -2.98 -15.84
CA LEU A 157 4.15 -3.11 -15.37
C LEU A 157 5.01 -3.95 -16.33
N LYS A 158 4.67 -4.10 -17.61
CA LYS A 158 5.31 -5.09 -18.48
C LYS A 158 6.85 -5.03 -18.49
N ASP A 159 7.43 -3.84 -18.45
CA ASP A 159 8.88 -3.65 -18.43
C ASP A 159 9.49 -3.81 -17.03
N TYR A 160 8.66 -3.70 -15.98
CA TYR A 160 9.05 -3.81 -14.58
C TYR A 160 8.62 -5.14 -13.92
N SER A 161 7.86 -5.98 -14.63
CA SER A 161 7.28 -7.20 -14.07
C SER A 161 8.36 -8.18 -13.65
N ASP A 162 9.50 -8.19 -14.33
CA ASP A 162 10.63 -9.06 -13.98
C ASP A 162 11.25 -8.65 -12.63
N HIS A 163 11.46 -7.35 -12.41
CA HIS A 163 11.95 -6.82 -11.13
C HIS A 163 10.98 -7.11 -9.99
N PHE A 164 9.69 -6.86 -10.21
CA PHE A 164 8.65 -7.17 -9.22
C PHE A 164 8.58 -8.67 -8.92
N MET A 165 8.67 -9.53 -9.93
CA MET A 165 8.65 -10.98 -9.74
C MET A 165 9.90 -11.48 -9.02
N GLN A 166 11.06 -10.92 -9.32
CA GLN A 166 12.29 -11.21 -8.58
C GLN A 166 12.16 -10.76 -7.12
N TRP A 167 11.57 -9.59 -6.88
CA TRP A 167 11.27 -9.09 -5.54
C TRP A 167 10.37 -10.05 -4.76
N LEU A 168 9.31 -10.57 -5.39
CA LEU A 168 8.43 -11.58 -4.78
C LEU A 168 9.15 -12.90 -4.49
N LYS A 169 9.94 -13.41 -5.44
CA LYS A 169 10.69 -14.66 -5.31
C LYS A 169 11.64 -14.65 -4.12
N LEU A 170 12.37 -13.54 -3.94
CA LEU A 170 13.32 -13.38 -2.83
C LEU A 170 12.66 -13.38 -1.43
N ARG A 171 11.33 -13.25 -1.35
CA ARG A 171 10.61 -13.07 -0.08
C ARG A 171 9.61 -14.16 0.22
N LYS A 172 9.37 -15.09 -0.70
CA LYS A 172 8.39 -16.18 -0.53
C LYS A 172 8.59 -16.96 0.77
N ASP A 173 9.84 -17.20 1.16
CA ASP A 173 10.21 -17.99 2.34
C ASP A 173 10.56 -17.12 3.57
N ARG A 174 10.33 -15.80 3.48
CA ARG A 174 10.66 -14.86 4.54
C ARG A 174 9.61 -14.88 5.65
N GLN A 175 10.06 -14.96 6.89
CA GLN A 175 9.18 -14.87 8.05
C GLN A 175 8.48 -13.49 8.10
N GLY A 176 7.17 -13.48 8.33
CA GLY A 176 6.37 -12.24 8.31
C GLY A 176 5.91 -11.80 6.92
N PHE A 177 6.20 -12.57 5.86
CA PHE A 177 5.69 -12.32 4.52
C PHE A 177 4.74 -13.45 4.10
N SER A 178 3.64 -13.10 3.45
CA SER A 178 2.71 -14.07 2.87
C SER A 178 2.27 -13.58 1.49
N LEU A 179 2.52 -14.38 0.47
CA LEU A 179 2.15 -14.05 -0.89
C LEU A 179 0.86 -14.79 -1.27
N ASN A 180 -0.21 -14.05 -1.55
CA ASN A 180 -1.45 -14.62 -2.08
C ASN A 180 -1.69 -14.03 -3.48
N ILE A 181 -1.10 -14.67 -4.48
CA ILE A 181 -1.36 -14.32 -5.89
C ILE A 181 -2.65 -15.03 -6.31
N THR A 182 -3.66 -14.26 -6.71
CA THR A 182 -4.85 -14.82 -7.35
C THR A 182 -4.64 -14.72 -8.86
N LEU A 183 -4.46 -15.86 -9.51
CA LEU A 183 -4.39 -15.95 -10.96
C LEU A 183 -5.81 -16.01 -11.54
N THR A 184 -6.42 -14.87 -11.82
CA THR A 184 -7.53 -14.80 -12.78
C THR A 184 -6.94 -14.75 -14.18
N CYS A 185 -6.54 -15.91 -14.67
CA CYS A 185 -6.22 -16.05 -16.08
C CYS A 185 -7.55 -16.14 -16.83
N ASN A 186 -7.92 -15.06 -17.55
CA ASN A 186 -8.87 -15.21 -18.65
C ASN A 186 -8.15 -16.01 -19.73
N SER A 187 -8.27 -17.33 -19.64
CA SER A 187 -7.92 -18.37 -20.61
C SER A 187 -6.83 -17.95 -21.60
N LEU A 188 -5.55 -18.13 -21.22
CA LEU A 188 -4.35 -18.30 -22.06
C LEU A 188 -3.09 -17.90 -21.27
N CYS A 189 -2.76 -18.60 -20.19
CA CYS A 189 -1.40 -18.57 -19.62
C CYS A 189 -0.99 -19.98 -19.23
N ASN A 190 0.10 -20.43 -19.85
CA ASN A 190 0.73 -21.73 -19.68
C ASN A 190 1.38 -21.79 -18.28
N PRO A 191 1.11 -22.82 -17.45
CA PRO A 191 1.59 -22.88 -16.06
C PRO A 191 3.11 -23.13 -15.89
N GLY A 192 3.91 -23.02 -16.96
CA GLY A 192 5.33 -23.40 -16.99
C GLY A 192 6.31 -22.46 -16.28
N TRP A 193 5.85 -21.53 -15.44
CA TRP A 193 6.70 -20.64 -14.66
C TRP A 193 6.26 -20.63 -13.19
N PHE A 194 6.42 -21.79 -12.54
CA PHE A 194 6.45 -21.92 -11.09
C PHE A 194 7.63 -22.82 -10.68
#